data_AF-A0A933KA14-F1
#
_entry.id   AF-A0A933KA14-F1
#
_cell.length_a   1.000
_cell.length_b   1.000
_cell.length_c   1.000
_cell.angle_alpha   90.00
_cell.angle_beta   90.00
_cell.angle_gamma   90.00
#
_symmetry.space_group_name_H-M   'P 1'
#
loop_
_entity.id
_entity.type
_entity.pdbx_description
1 polymer ?
#
loop_
_entity_poly.entity_id
_entity_poly.type
_entity_poly.pdbx_seq_one_letter_code
_entity_poly.pdbx_strand_id
1 'polypeptide(L)'
;MTSRLHMIMTVGSLLLLASWFQPRVALEAAGLNKKHDFGCSRCHSTHRAKGKRLWAETPPTQTSKGTPLLGLDAMCYSCHQGAKGGHMFDGGFTHPTGIPVKPGQIPSSLPTAKVKGLGEVMTCLTCHNPHTKAERMLRVPMKDDQLCLACHRFD
;
A
#
# COMPACT_ATOMS: atom_id res chain seq x y z
N MET A 1 -69.52 37.66 23.35
CA MET A 1 -69.76 37.26 21.94
C MET A 1 -68.58 37.74 21.10
N THR A 2 -68.04 36.83 20.27
CA THR A 2 -67.09 37.05 19.14
C THR A 2 -65.80 37.81 19.46
N SER A 3 -64.62 37.19 19.44
CA SER A 3 -63.99 36.75 18.19
C SER A 3 -62.87 35.75 18.46
N ARG A 4 -62.91 34.62 17.74
CA ARG A 4 -61.78 33.68 17.60
C ARG A 4 -60.82 34.25 16.57
N LEU A 5 -59.58 34.55 16.94
CA LEU A 5 -58.50 34.78 16.00
C LEU A 5 -57.56 33.57 16.00
N HIS A 6 -57.29 33.11 14.79
CA HIS A 6 -56.60 31.88 14.46
C HIS A 6 -55.10 31.98 14.75
N MET A 7 -54.52 30.95 15.38
CA MET A 7 -53.08 30.69 15.31
C MET A 7 -52.89 29.27 14.77
N ILE A 8 -52.84 29.17 13.44
CA ILE A 8 -52.41 27.96 12.73
C ILE A 8 -50.89 27.92 12.87
N MET A 9 -50.37 27.09 13.77
CA MET A 9 -48.95 26.78 13.83
C MET A 9 -48.59 25.85 12.68
N THR A 10 -47.89 26.39 11.68
CA THR A 10 -47.19 25.65 10.64
C THR A 10 -45.99 24.92 11.24
N VAL A 11 -46.19 23.70 11.73
CA VAL A 11 -45.09 22.78 12.06
C VAL A 11 -44.68 22.05 10.79
N GLY A 12 -43.74 22.62 10.06
CA GLY A 12 -43.16 21.95 8.90
C GLY A 12 -42.14 22.85 8.22
N SER A 13 -40.85 22.65 8.54
CA SER A 13 -39.68 22.86 7.67
C SER A 13 -38.38 23.05 8.47
N LEU A 14 -37.99 22.08 9.31
CA LEU A 14 -36.70 22.14 10.02
C LEU A 14 -35.91 20.83 9.96
N LEU A 15 -35.93 20.14 8.81
CA LEU A 15 -35.15 18.91 8.60
C LEU A 15 -34.43 18.86 7.24
N LEU A 16 -33.87 19.98 6.75
CA LEU A 16 -33.17 19.98 5.46
C LEU A 16 -31.88 20.84 5.41
N LEU A 17 -31.10 20.95 6.50
CA LEU A 17 -29.80 21.65 6.44
C LEU A 17 -28.63 20.97 7.16
N ALA A 18 -28.69 19.66 7.45
CA ALA A 18 -27.64 18.97 8.21
C ALA A 18 -26.85 17.92 7.42
N SER A 19 -26.70 18.07 6.10
CA SER A 19 -26.06 17.02 5.26
C SER A 19 -24.91 17.49 4.35
N TRP A 20 -24.44 18.73 4.46
CA TRP A 20 -23.43 19.28 3.53
C TRP A 20 -22.04 19.58 4.14
N PHE A 21 -21.80 19.25 5.40
CA PHE A 21 -20.48 19.29 6.00
C PHE A 21 -20.09 17.90 6.48
N GLN A 22 -19.70 17.04 5.55
CA GLN A 22 -18.79 15.94 5.88
C GLN A 22 -17.42 16.59 6.16
N PRO A 23 -16.92 16.64 7.40
CA PRO A 23 -15.67 17.30 7.68
C PRO A 23 -14.56 16.45 7.06
N ARG A 24 -13.91 16.97 6.01
CA ARG A 24 -12.68 16.39 5.44
C ARG A 24 -11.65 16.01 6.54
N VAL A 25 -11.66 16.76 7.63
CA VAL A 25 -10.87 16.56 8.85
C VAL A 25 -10.95 15.14 9.43
N ALA A 26 -12.11 14.47 9.37
CA ALA A 26 -12.26 13.12 9.91
C ALA A 26 -11.54 12.05 9.05
N LEU A 27 -11.44 12.26 7.74
CA LEU A 27 -10.71 11.35 6.84
C LEU A 27 -9.18 11.50 6.97
N GLU A 28 -8.69 12.72 7.20
CA GLU A 28 -7.25 12.97 7.47
C GLU A 28 -6.79 12.28 8.75
N ALA A 29 -7.57 12.39 9.83
CA ALA A 29 -7.25 11.79 11.13
C ALA A 29 -7.26 10.24 11.09
N ALA A 30 -8.04 9.65 10.18
CA ALA A 30 -8.06 8.21 9.93
C ALA A 30 -6.88 7.71 9.07
N GLY A 31 -5.94 8.59 8.66
CA GLY A 31 -4.78 8.22 7.84
C GLY A 31 -5.12 7.98 6.35
N LEU A 32 -6.39 8.01 5.97
CA LEU A 32 -6.92 7.61 4.66
C LEU A 32 -6.54 8.55 3.49
N ASN A 33 -5.75 9.59 3.71
CA ASN A 33 -5.22 10.50 2.69
C ASN A 33 -3.73 10.21 2.36
N LYS A 34 -2.94 9.63 3.26
CA LYS A 34 -1.52 9.38 2.95
C LYS A 34 -1.44 8.22 1.95
N LYS A 35 -0.78 8.43 0.82
CA LYS A 35 -0.80 7.56 -0.39
C LYS A 35 -0.44 6.07 -0.19
N HIS A 36 -0.12 5.59 1.02
CA HIS A 36 0.11 4.18 1.35
C HIS A 36 -0.34 3.76 2.78
N ASP A 37 -1.19 4.54 3.47
CA ASP A 37 -1.75 4.15 4.78
C ASP A 37 -3.14 3.53 4.61
N PHE A 38 -3.15 2.21 4.47
CA PHE A 38 -4.28 1.46 3.94
C PHE A 38 -4.99 0.61 4.99
N GLY A 39 -4.46 0.53 6.22
CA GLY A 39 -4.95 -0.39 7.24
C GLY A 39 -4.76 -1.87 6.88
N CYS A 40 -4.98 -2.77 7.84
CA CYS A 40 -4.68 -4.20 7.68
C CYS A 40 -5.53 -4.89 6.60
N SER A 41 -6.78 -4.45 6.44
CA SER A 41 -7.80 -5.08 5.60
C SER A 41 -7.55 -4.97 4.10
N ARG A 42 -6.62 -4.09 3.69
CA ARG A 42 -6.28 -3.90 2.28
C ARG A 42 -5.38 -5.01 1.73
N CYS A 43 -4.69 -5.73 2.61
CA CYS A 43 -3.92 -6.92 2.23
C CYS A 43 -4.53 -8.20 2.84
N HIS A 44 -5.10 -8.10 4.04
CA HIS A 44 -5.70 -9.23 4.75
C HIS A 44 -7.23 -9.20 4.66
N SER A 45 -7.82 -10.10 3.87
CA SER A 45 -9.27 -10.27 3.79
C SER A 45 -9.77 -11.29 4.80
N THR A 46 -10.58 -10.86 5.77
CA THR A 46 -11.20 -11.77 6.76
C THR A 46 -12.29 -12.64 6.15
N HIS A 47 -12.90 -12.20 5.04
CA HIS A 47 -13.88 -12.96 4.28
C HIS A 47 -13.35 -13.20 2.86
N ARG A 48 -13.41 -14.45 2.39
CA ARG A 48 -13.01 -14.84 1.03
C ARG A 48 -11.53 -14.56 0.69
N ALA A 49 -10.63 -14.68 1.66
CA ALA A 49 -9.19 -14.74 1.37
C ALA A 49 -8.88 -15.83 0.32
N LYS A 50 -7.92 -15.54 -0.56
CA LYS A 50 -7.47 -16.45 -1.62
C LYS A 50 -6.20 -17.21 -1.26
N GLY A 51 -5.48 -16.76 -0.23
CA GLY A 51 -4.21 -17.37 0.19
C GLY A 51 -4.06 -17.54 1.70
N LYS A 52 -2.91 -18.10 2.10
CA LYS A 52 -2.52 -18.23 3.52
C LYS A 52 -2.44 -16.86 4.18
N ARG A 53 -2.61 -16.82 5.51
CA ARG A 53 -2.57 -15.58 6.30
C ARG A 53 -3.55 -14.51 5.79
N LEU A 54 -4.74 -14.92 5.38
CA LEU A 54 -5.82 -14.03 4.91
C LEU A 54 -5.48 -13.22 3.65
N TRP A 55 -4.52 -13.66 2.84
CA TRP A 55 -4.12 -12.89 1.66
C TRP A 55 -5.31 -12.69 0.68
N ALA A 56 -5.50 -11.44 0.22
CA ALA A 56 -6.71 -11.03 -0.49
C ALA A 56 -6.85 -11.57 -1.93
N GLU A 57 -5.74 -11.72 -2.65
CA GLU A 57 -5.74 -12.04 -4.09
C GLU A 57 -4.93 -13.31 -4.39
N THR A 58 -5.12 -13.94 -5.54
CA THR A 58 -4.23 -15.04 -5.96
C THR A 58 -2.98 -14.46 -6.64
N PRO A 59 -1.76 -14.67 -6.11
CA PRO A 59 -0.54 -14.16 -6.74
C PRO A 59 -0.32 -14.78 -8.12
N PRO A 60 -0.11 -13.98 -9.19
CA PRO A 60 0.25 -14.49 -10.50
C PRO A 60 1.73 -14.90 -10.54
N THR A 61 2.11 -15.65 -11.57
CA THR A 61 3.49 -16.13 -11.76
C THR A 61 4.35 -15.19 -12.63
N GLN A 62 3.73 -14.21 -13.30
CA GLN A 62 4.40 -13.26 -14.17
C GLN A 62 3.64 -11.94 -14.26
N THR A 63 4.33 -10.87 -14.66
CA THR A 63 3.69 -9.58 -14.99
C THR A 63 2.86 -9.68 -16.27
N SER A 64 2.10 -8.63 -16.59
CA SER A 64 1.33 -8.56 -17.84
C SER A 64 2.21 -8.56 -19.09
N LYS A 65 3.51 -8.28 -18.95
CA LYS A 65 4.52 -8.34 -20.02
C LYS A 65 5.31 -9.66 -20.04
N GLY A 66 4.98 -10.61 -19.16
CA GLY A 66 5.65 -11.91 -19.10
C GLY A 66 6.91 -11.95 -18.25
N THR A 67 7.23 -10.90 -17.48
CA THR A 67 8.35 -10.92 -16.54
C THR A 67 8.03 -11.92 -15.41
N PRO A 68 8.85 -12.96 -15.16
CA PRO A 68 8.59 -13.91 -14.09
C PRO A 68 8.61 -13.23 -12.71
N LEU A 69 7.66 -13.59 -11.85
CA LEU A 69 7.55 -13.09 -10.48
C LEU A 69 7.94 -14.18 -9.49
N LEU A 70 8.89 -13.88 -8.60
CA LEU A 70 9.42 -14.84 -7.63
C LEU A 70 8.97 -14.52 -6.21
N GLY A 71 8.54 -15.56 -5.49
CA GLY A 71 8.27 -15.48 -4.06
C GLY A 71 7.29 -14.38 -3.68
N LEU A 72 7.74 -13.40 -2.90
CA LEU A 72 6.90 -12.33 -2.38
C LEU A 72 6.59 -11.24 -3.42
N ASP A 73 7.38 -11.12 -4.48
CA ASP A 73 7.14 -10.12 -5.53
C ASP A 73 5.81 -10.41 -6.25
N ALA A 74 5.46 -11.69 -6.40
CA ALA A 74 4.16 -12.13 -6.91
C ALA A 74 2.99 -11.66 -6.05
N MET A 75 3.17 -11.66 -4.71
CA MET A 75 2.16 -11.16 -3.79
C MET A 75 1.98 -9.65 -3.97
N CYS A 76 3.06 -8.88 -4.02
CA CYS A 76 2.96 -7.45 -4.26
C CYS A 76 2.25 -7.14 -5.60
N TYR A 77 2.61 -7.87 -6.65
CA TYR A 77 2.04 -7.66 -7.98
C TYR A 77 0.55 -8.02 -8.07
N SER A 78 0.04 -8.96 -7.24
CA SER A 78 -1.37 -9.37 -7.27
C SER A 78 -2.36 -8.21 -7.06
N CYS A 79 -1.92 -7.14 -6.42
CA CYS A 79 -2.70 -5.90 -6.27
C CYS A 79 -2.12 -4.72 -7.08
N HIS A 80 -0.82 -4.72 -7.37
CA HIS A 80 -0.18 -3.66 -8.15
C HIS A 80 -0.33 -3.82 -9.67
N GLN A 81 -0.87 -4.93 -10.16
CA GLN A 81 -1.20 -5.14 -11.57
C GLN A 81 -2.13 -4.04 -12.09
N GLY A 82 -1.68 -3.29 -13.10
CA GLY A 82 -2.47 -2.22 -13.75
C GLY A 82 -2.73 -0.97 -12.88
N ALA A 83 -2.24 -0.93 -11.63
CA ALA A 83 -2.33 0.24 -10.76
C ALA A 83 -1.20 1.25 -11.04
N LYS A 84 -1.31 2.47 -10.47
CA LYS A 84 -0.17 3.41 -10.38
C LYS A 84 0.95 2.74 -9.58
N GLY A 85 1.94 2.19 -10.27
CA GLY A 85 3.05 1.43 -9.69
C GLY A 85 3.25 0.03 -10.29
N GLY A 86 2.33 -0.49 -11.10
CA GLY A 86 2.50 -1.79 -11.76
C GLY A 86 3.71 -1.84 -12.72
N HIS A 87 4.03 -0.70 -13.33
CA HIS A 87 5.22 -0.56 -14.18
C HIS A 87 6.55 -0.69 -13.41
N MET A 88 6.54 -0.60 -12.08
CA MET A 88 7.74 -0.77 -11.25
C MET A 88 8.19 -2.24 -11.18
N PHE A 89 7.33 -3.18 -11.60
CA PHE A 89 7.64 -4.61 -11.74
C PHE A 89 8.20 -4.95 -13.12
N ASP A 90 8.13 -4.00 -14.06
CA ASP A 90 8.74 -4.14 -15.38
C ASP A 90 10.10 -3.42 -15.37
N GLY A 91 11.11 -4.01 -16.04
CA GLY A 91 12.46 -3.44 -16.05
C GLY A 91 12.53 -2.02 -16.63
N GLY A 92 13.49 -1.22 -16.15
CA GLY A 92 13.86 0.09 -16.72
C GLY A 92 13.40 1.32 -15.94
N PHE A 93 12.52 1.18 -14.95
CA PHE A 93 12.05 2.31 -14.12
C PHE A 93 12.63 2.33 -12.70
N THR A 94 13.07 1.17 -12.19
CA THR A 94 13.66 1.00 -10.85
C THR A 94 14.74 -0.08 -10.84
N HIS A 95 15.31 -0.35 -9.67
CA HIS A 95 16.12 -1.54 -9.46
C HIS A 95 15.34 -2.82 -9.78
N PRO A 96 15.98 -3.78 -10.46
CA PRO A 96 15.37 -5.07 -10.72
C PRO A 96 15.35 -5.92 -9.44
N THR A 97 14.18 -6.42 -9.06
CA THR A 97 14.00 -7.43 -8.02
C THR A 97 13.98 -8.83 -8.64
N GLY A 98 14.13 -9.87 -7.82
CA GLY A 98 14.17 -11.26 -8.28
C GLY A 98 15.49 -11.67 -8.96
N ILE A 99 16.51 -10.82 -8.91
CA ILE A 99 17.85 -11.12 -9.44
C ILE A 99 18.76 -11.59 -8.29
N PRO A 100 19.58 -12.64 -8.51
CA PRO A 100 20.61 -13.07 -7.55
C PRO A 100 21.57 -11.94 -7.18
N VAL A 101 21.88 -11.86 -5.89
CA VAL A 101 22.89 -10.93 -5.36
C VAL A 101 24.06 -11.72 -4.76
N LYS A 102 25.27 -11.21 -4.95
CA LYS A 102 26.48 -11.75 -4.33
C LYS A 102 26.51 -11.38 -2.84
N PRO A 103 27.14 -12.21 -1.99
CA PRO A 103 27.38 -11.85 -0.59
C PRO A 103 28.05 -10.48 -0.47
N GLY A 104 27.54 -9.64 0.42
CA GLY A 104 28.06 -8.29 0.67
C GLY A 104 27.55 -7.19 -0.27
N GLN A 105 26.82 -7.52 -1.36
CA GLN A 105 26.22 -6.49 -2.22
C GLN A 105 25.00 -5.80 -1.58
N ILE A 106 24.32 -6.50 -0.68
CA ILE A 106 23.26 -5.92 0.15
C ILE A 106 23.75 -5.92 1.59
N PRO A 107 23.66 -4.78 2.31
CA PRO A 107 23.95 -4.71 3.73
C PRO A 107 23.11 -5.71 4.50
N SER A 108 23.71 -6.36 5.50
CA SER A 108 23.01 -7.32 6.37
C SER A 108 21.82 -6.73 7.14
N SER A 109 21.74 -5.40 7.24
CA SER A 109 20.60 -4.68 7.81
C SER A 109 19.35 -4.67 6.92
N LEU A 110 19.49 -4.96 5.62
CA LEU A 110 18.38 -5.07 4.67
C LEU A 110 18.13 -6.54 4.31
N PRO A 111 16.87 -7.00 4.32
CA PRO A 111 16.59 -8.40 4.10
C PRO A 111 16.66 -8.78 2.62
N THR A 112 17.23 -9.94 2.36
CA THR A 112 17.10 -10.69 1.10
C THR A 112 16.10 -11.83 1.27
N ALA A 113 15.75 -12.45 0.15
CA ALA A 113 15.08 -13.75 0.16
C ALA A 113 16.03 -14.82 -0.35
N LYS A 114 15.98 -16.02 0.26
CA LYS A 114 16.70 -17.18 -0.25
C LYS A 114 15.81 -17.99 -1.19
N VAL A 115 16.16 -18.05 -2.46
CA VAL A 115 15.42 -18.78 -3.50
C VAL A 115 16.21 -20.01 -3.93
N LYS A 116 15.56 -21.17 -3.92
CA LYS A 116 16.17 -22.44 -4.35
C LYS A 116 16.65 -22.33 -5.80
N GLY A 117 17.92 -22.62 -6.04
CA GLY A 117 18.55 -22.54 -7.37
C GLY A 117 19.07 -21.16 -7.77
N LEU A 118 18.72 -20.09 -7.04
CA LEU A 118 19.20 -18.72 -7.30
C LEU A 118 20.04 -18.14 -6.16
N GLY A 119 19.95 -18.69 -4.95
CA GLY A 119 20.66 -18.18 -3.78
C GLY A 119 19.93 -17.00 -3.15
N GLU A 120 20.70 -16.04 -2.62
CA GLU A 120 20.13 -14.79 -2.08
C GLU A 120 19.68 -13.89 -3.24
N VAL A 121 18.46 -13.35 -3.14
CA VAL A 121 17.88 -12.44 -4.12
C VAL A 121 17.38 -11.18 -3.45
N MET A 122 17.52 -10.05 -4.14
CA MET A 122 16.84 -8.81 -3.78
C MET A 122 15.34 -8.93 -4.09
N THR A 123 14.47 -8.47 -3.20
CA THR A 123 13.01 -8.50 -3.40
C THR A 123 12.40 -7.13 -3.13
N CYS A 124 11.12 -6.95 -3.43
CA CYS A 124 10.42 -5.72 -3.02
C CYS A 124 10.54 -5.47 -1.50
N LEU A 125 10.59 -6.55 -0.70
CA LEU A 125 10.74 -6.47 0.75
C LEU A 125 12.12 -6.05 1.23
N THR A 126 13.14 -6.00 0.36
CA THR A 126 14.45 -5.46 0.74
C THR A 126 14.34 -3.99 1.11
N CYS A 127 13.54 -3.22 0.37
CA CYS A 127 13.31 -1.80 0.63
C CYS A 127 11.99 -1.52 1.35
N HIS A 128 10.96 -2.34 1.08
CA HIS A 128 9.63 -2.16 1.66
C HIS A 128 9.38 -3.07 2.86
N ASN A 129 8.61 -2.58 3.81
CA ASN A 129 8.04 -3.32 4.92
C ASN A 129 6.54 -3.00 5.02
N PRO A 130 5.64 -3.89 4.54
CA PRO A 130 4.20 -3.62 4.55
C PRO A 130 3.59 -3.56 5.96
N HIS A 131 4.36 -3.86 7.01
CA HIS A 131 3.94 -3.75 8.41
C HIS A 131 4.47 -2.49 9.11
N THR A 132 5.06 -1.54 8.38
CA THR A 132 5.44 -0.23 8.92
C THR A 132 4.39 0.84 8.63
N LYS A 133 4.38 1.90 9.45
CA LYS A 133 3.64 3.15 9.19
C LYS A 133 4.46 4.20 8.44
N ALA A 134 5.71 3.87 8.06
CA ALA A 134 6.56 4.81 7.34
C ALA A 134 6.00 5.11 5.94
N GLU A 135 6.33 6.30 5.43
CA GLU A 135 5.87 6.73 4.12
C GLU A 135 6.30 5.72 3.04
N ARG A 136 5.36 5.38 2.14
CA ARG A 136 5.57 4.41 1.05
C ARG A 136 6.06 3.04 1.55
N MET A 137 5.81 2.72 2.82
CA MET A 137 6.23 1.47 3.47
C MET A 137 7.75 1.25 3.45
N LEU A 138 8.57 2.30 3.38
CA LEU A 138 10.02 2.12 3.30
C LEU A 138 10.64 1.73 4.64
N ARG A 139 11.67 0.87 4.60
CA ARG A 139 12.48 0.49 5.77
C ARG A 139 13.43 1.58 6.22
N VAL A 140 13.98 2.30 5.25
CA VAL A 140 14.87 3.46 5.45
C VAL A 140 14.21 4.64 4.76
N PRO A 141 14.12 5.80 5.41
CA PRO A 141 13.53 6.98 4.79
C PRO A 141 14.34 7.41 3.56
N MET A 142 13.67 8.06 2.59
CA MET A 142 14.34 8.66 1.43
C MET A 142 15.01 10.01 1.73
N LYS A 143 14.89 10.51 2.97
CA LYS A 143 15.52 11.77 3.37
C LYS A 143 17.02 11.65 3.17
N ASP A 144 17.63 12.63 2.51
CA ASP A 144 19.07 12.70 2.25
C ASP A 144 19.61 11.42 1.57
N ASP A 145 18.79 10.79 0.70
CA ASP A 145 19.11 9.56 -0.04
C ASP A 145 19.53 8.35 0.83
N GLN A 146 19.16 8.34 2.11
CA GLN A 146 19.60 7.32 3.08
C GLN A 146 19.33 5.88 2.64
N LEU A 147 18.20 5.63 1.96
CA LEU A 147 17.91 4.29 1.43
C LEU A 147 18.90 3.88 0.33
N CYS A 148 19.23 4.79 -0.58
CA CYS A 148 20.17 4.54 -1.67
C CYS A 148 21.58 4.31 -1.10
N LEU A 149 21.99 5.19 -0.18
CA LEU A 149 23.27 5.14 0.54
C LEU A 149 23.36 3.97 1.53
N ALA A 150 22.27 3.23 1.77
CA ALA A 150 22.36 1.99 2.52
C ALA A 150 23.30 1.00 1.81
N CYS A 151 23.20 0.91 0.47
CA CYS A 151 23.99 0.00 -0.38
C CYS A 151 25.05 0.73 -1.22
N HIS A 152 24.73 1.90 -1.76
CA HIS A 152 25.62 2.70 -2.61
C HIS A 152 26.42 3.68 -1.77
N ARG A 153 27.27 3.14 -0.89
CA ARG A 153 28.19 3.95 -0.10
C ARG A 153 29.43 4.31 -0.93
N PHE A 154 30.11 5.37 -0.53
CA PHE A 154 31.28 5.92 -1.22
C PHE A 154 32.62 5.43 -0.63
N ASP A 155 32.60 4.37 0.18
CA ASP A 155 33.78 3.72 0.77
C ASP A 155 34.32 2.56 -0.06
#